data_AF-A0A1Z5SDF9-F1
#
_entry.id   AF-A0A1Z5SDF9-F1
#
_cell.length_a   1.000
_cell.length_b   1.000
_cell.length_c   1.000
_cell.angle_alpha   90.00
_cell.angle_beta   90.00
_cell.angle_gamma   90.00
#
_symmetry.space_group_name_H-M   'P 1'
#
loop_
_entity.id
_entity.type
_entity.pdbx_description
1 polymer ?
#
loop_
_entity_poly.entity_id
_entity_poly.type
_entity_poly.pdbx_seq_one_letter_code
_entity_poly.pdbx_strand_id
1 'polypeptide(L)'
;MIVELGPFALILIVVAFFLTKLYMIYSKGLGKHFGEVFYISLIPISKQGIKNTFQDKVKKYYRASNVINYFFYGVFALSVLVYAMMKSIS
;
A
#
# COMPACT_ATOMS: atom_id res chain seq x y z
N MET A 1 14.52 -24.40 -1.00
CA MET A 1 13.25 -24.15 -1.73
C MET A 1 12.38 -23.03 -1.13
N ILE A 2 11.76 -23.18 0.06
CA ILE A 2 10.84 -22.13 0.58
C ILE A 2 11.57 -20.80 0.88
N VAL A 3 12.77 -20.85 1.46
CA VAL A 3 13.60 -19.66 1.75
C VAL A 3 14.10 -18.98 0.46
N GLU A 4 14.28 -19.72 -0.63
CA GLU A 4 14.70 -19.16 -1.93
C GLU A 4 13.54 -18.44 -2.63
N LEU A 5 12.29 -18.85 -2.37
CA LEU A 5 11.09 -18.21 -2.90
C LEU A 5 10.63 -16.98 -2.09
N GLY A 6 11.16 -16.79 -0.88
CA GLY A 6 10.82 -15.67 0.00
C GLY A 6 10.92 -14.29 -0.66
N PRO A 7 12.04 -13.95 -1.34
CA PRO A 7 12.16 -12.68 -2.06
C PRO A 7 11.09 -12.49 -3.15
N PHE A 8 10.71 -13.56 -3.86
CA PHE A 8 9.67 -13.49 -4.89
C PHE A 8 8.30 -13.17 -4.29
N ALA A 9 7.96 -13.77 -3.14
CA ALA A 9 6.72 -13.46 -2.43
C ALA A 9 6.66 -11.99 -1.99
N LEU A 10 7.77 -11.42 -1.51
CA LEU A 10 7.85 -10.00 -1.15
C LEU A 10 7.64 -9.09 -2.38
N ILE A 11 8.26 -9.43 -3.51
CA ILE A 11 8.06 -8.70 -4.77
C ILE A 11 6.60 -8.75 -5.20
N LEU A 12 5.96 -9.92 -5.13
CA LEU A 12 4.54 -10.08 -5.48
C LEU A 12 3.63 -9.21 -4.59
N ILE A 13 3.91 -9.10 -3.28
CA ILE A 13 3.16 -8.22 -2.38
C ILE A 13 3.31 -6.75 -2.81
N VAL A 14 4.53 -6.31 -3.15
CA VAL A 14 4.79 -4.93 -3.61
C VAL A 14 4.08 -4.64 -4.93
N VAL A 15 4.12 -5.57 -5.88
CA VAL A 15 3.42 -5.44 -7.17
C VAL A 15 1.90 -5.40 -6.96
N ALA A 16 1.35 -6.28 -6.12
CA ALA A 16 -0.07 -6.28 -5.79
C ALA A 16 -0.50 -4.97 -5.13
N PHE A 17 0.32 -4.41 -4.24
CA PHE A 17 0.08 -3.11 -3.62
C PHE A 17 0.04 -1.99 -4.68
N PHE A 18 1.03 -1.96 -5.56
CA PHE A 18 1.10 -0.97 -6.65
C PHE A 18 -0.11 -1.05 -7.57
N LEU A 19 -0.49 -2.25 -8.02
CA LEU A 19 -1.65 -2.45 -8.90
C LEU A 19 -2.96 -2.06 -8.21
N THR A 20 -3.10 -2.37 -6.91
CA THR A 20 -4.27 -1.97 -6.12
C THR A 20 -4.39 -0.44 -6.08
N LYS A 21 -3.28 0.25 -5.81
CA LYS A 21 -3.24 1.72 -5.80
C LYS A 21 -3.55 2.32 -7.15
N LEU A 22 -2.96 1.77 -8.21
CA LEU A 22 -3.22 2.16 -9.59
C LEU A 22 -4.73 2.08 -9.87
N TYR A 23 -5.34 0.93 -9.62
CA TYR A 23 -6.77 0.71 -9.79
C TYR A 23 -7.62 1.71 -8.99
N MET A 24 -7.27 1.98 -7.74
CA MET A 24 -8.01 2.94 -6.90
C MET A 24 -7.95 4.36 -7.43
N ILE A 25 -6.80 4.81 -7.94
CA ILE A 25 -6.64 6.17 -8.47
C ILE A 25 -7.46 6.32 -9.77
N TYR A 26 -7.37 5.36 -10.67
CA TYR A 26 -8.10 5.39 -11.94
C TYR A 26 -9.61 5.21 -11.77
N SER A 27 -10.06 4.28 -10.92
CA SER A 27 -11.51 4.08 -10.64
C SER A 27 -12.17 5.29 -9.98
N LYS A 28 -11.40 6.14 -9.30
CA LYS A 28 -11.87 7.41 -8.74
C LYS A 28 -11.67 8.58 -9.70
N GLY A 29 -11.19 8.38 -10.93
CA GLY A 29 -10.96 9.45 -11.90
C GLY A 29 -9.96 10.50 -11.41
N LEU A 30 -8.94 10.06 -10.68
CA LEU A 30 -7.84 10.90 -10.17
C LEU A 30 -6.56 10.76 -11.03
N GLY A 31 -6.65 10.11 -12.19
CA GLY A 31 -5.51 9.80 -13.06
C GLY A 31 -4.75 11.02 -13.59
N LYS A 32 -5.40 12.18 -13.73
CA LYS A 32 -4.73 13.43 -14.17
C LYS A 32 -3.62 13.89 -13.21
N HIS A 33 -3.75 13.58 -11.92
CA HIS A 33 -2.78 13.92 -10.88
C HIS A 33 -2.17 12.65 -10.27
N PHE A 34 -2.01 11.59 -11.09
CA PHE A 34 -1.60 10.27 -10.60
C PHE A 34 -0.35 10.31 -9.72
N GLY A 35 0.73 10.95 -10.18
CA GLY A 35 2.01 10.95 -9.44
C GLY A 35 1.90 11.55 -8.04
N GLU A 36 1.26 12.71 -7.91
CA GLU A 36 1.03 13.39 -6.65
C GLU A 36 0.10 12.58 -5.73
N VAL A 37 -1.04 12.13 -6.28
CA VAL A 37 -2.03 11.35 -5.52
C VAL A 37 -1.41 10.03 -5.05
N PHE A 38 -0.65 9.35 -5.90
CA PHE A 38 0.02 8.10 -5.58
C PHE A 38 1.04 8.31 -4.46
N TYR A 39 1.97 9.25 -4.62
CA TYR A 39 3.05 9.48 -3.66
C TYR A 39 2.53 9.89 -2.28
N ILE A 40 1.63 10.87 -2.23
CA ILE A 40 0.99 11.29 -0.97
C ILE A 40 0.22 10.12 -0.35
N SER A 41 -0.40 9.25 -1.17
CA SER A 41 -1.17 8.12 -0.66
C SER A 41 -0.31 6.99 -0.12
N LEU A 42 1.01 6.96 -0.35
CA LEU A 42 1.88 5.98 0.28
C LEU A 42 1.88 6.19 1.79
N ILE A 43 1.88 7.44 2.25
CA ILE A 43 1.89 7.75 3.68
C ILE A 43 0.45 7.74 4.21
N PRO A 44 0.12 6.95 5.26
CA PRO A 44 -1.19 7.03 5.90
C PRO A 44 -1.43 8.42 6.49
N ILE A 45 -2.54 9.06 6.12
CA ILE A 45 -2.89 10.41 6.58
C ILE A 45 -3.92 10.34 7.69
N SER A 46 -3.79 11.14 8.75
CA SER A 46 -4.79 11.17 9.82
C SER A 46 -6.19 11.54 9.30
N LYS A 47 -7.25 11.05 9.97
CA LYS A 47 -8.64 11.38 9.60
C LYS A 47 -8.87 12.90 9.56
N GLN A 48 -8.26 13.64 10.48
CA GLN A 48 -8.34 15.09 10.56
C GLN A 48 -7.60 15.77 9.39
N GLY A 49 -6.39 15.30 9.06
CA GLY A 49 -5.64 15.78 7.89
C GLY A 49 -6.43 15.58 6.60
N ILE A 50 -7.06 14.42 6.42
CA ILE A 50 -7.90 14.16 5.25
C ILE A 50 -9.07 15.15 5.17
N LYS A 51 -9.75 15.40 6.30
CA LYS A 51 -10.93 16.27 6.36
C LYS A 51 -10.60 17.72 5.99
N ASN A 52 -9.43 18.19 6.39
CA ASN A 52 -9.04 19.60 6.28
C ASN A 52 -8.28 19.93 4.99
N THR A 53 -7.59 18.96 4.39
CA THR A 53 -6.68 19.21 3.25
C THR A 53 -7.29 18.91 1.89
N PHE A 54 -8.20 17.95 1.78
CA PHE A 54 -8.66 17.45 0.47
C PHE A 54 -10.11 17.80 0.16
N GLN A 55 -10.47 17.85 -1.13
CA GLN A 55 -11.86 17.90 -1.58
C GLN A 55 -12.57 16.55 -1.41
N ASP A 56 -13.90 16.53 -1.34
CA ASP A 56 -14.67 15.34 -0.94
C ASP A 56 -14.42 14.07 -1.76
N LYS A 57 -14.22 14.21 -3.07
CA LYS A 57 -13.85 13.10 -3.97
C LYS A 57 -12.51 12.47 -3.56
N VAL A 58 -11.55 13.31 -3.22
CA VAL A 58 -10.18 12.95 -2.82
C VAL A 58 -10.17 12.43 -1.37
N LYS A 59 -11.03 12.95 -0.49
CA LYS A 59 -11.23 12.42 0.88
C LYS A 59 -11.62 10.94 0.88
N LYS A 60 -12.58 10.55 0.02
CA LYS A 60 -13.02 9.16 -0.09
C LYS A 60 -11.88 8.25 -0.55
N TYR A 61 -11.07 8.72 -1.49
CA TYR A 61 -9.87 8.01 -1.93
C TYR A 61 -8.87 7.82 -0.78
N TYR A 62 -8.46 8.87 -0.08
CA TYR A 62 -7.45 8.76 1.00
C TYR A 62 -7.92 7.91 2.18
N ARG A 63 -9.22 7.91 2.51
CA ARG A 63 -9.77 7.02 3.54
C ARG A 63 -9.63 5.55 3.16
N ALA A 64 -10.00 5.18 1.93
CA ALA A 64 -9.85 3.82 1.45
C ALA A 64 -8.37 3.45 1.31
N SER A 65 -7.56 4.38 0.79
CA SER A 65 -6.12 4.23 0.63
C SER A 65 -5.41 3.93 1.95
N ASN A 66 -5.80 4.59 3.04
CA ASN A 66 -5.23 4.30 4.36
C ASN A 66 -5.49 2.85 4.79
N VAL A 67 -6.71 2.33 4.58
CA VAL A 67 -7.05 0.93 4.92
C VAL A 67 -6.16 -0.03 4.13
N ILE A 68 -6.00 0.22 2.83
CA ILE A 68 -5.12 -0.57 1.96
C ILE A 68 -3.66 -0.48 2.43
N ASN A 69 -3.17 0.71 2.79
CA ASN A 69 -1.80 0.87 3.32
C ASN A 69 -1.60 0.02 4.58
N TYR A 70 -2.50 0.14 5.57
CA TYR A 70 -2.36 -0.63 6.80
C TYR A 70 -2.38 -2.13 6.56
N PHE A 71 -3.26 -2.60 5.68
CA PHE A 71 -3.31 -4.01 5.29
C PHE A 71 -1.99 -4.47 4.66
N PHE A 72 -1.52 -3.78 3.62
CA PHE A 72 -0.30 -4.17 2.91
C PHE A 72 0.96 -4.00 3.76
N TYR A 73 1.04 -2.98 4.60
CA TYR A 73 2.16 -2.80 5.53
C TYR A 73 2.18 -3.88 6.60
N GLY A 74 1.02 -4.26 7.12
CA GLY A 74 0.91 -5.40 8.05
C GLY A 74 1.34 -6.71 7.39
N VAL A 75 0.81 -7.02 6.20
CA VAL A 75 1.16 -8.24 5.45
C VAL A 75 2.64 -8.25 5.08
N PHE A 76 3.19 -7.14 4.61
CA PHE A 76 4.60 -7.02 4.25
C PHE A 76 5.50 -7.20 5.48
N ALA A 77 5.23 -6.49 6.59
CA ALA A 77 6.00 -6.62 7.81
C ALA A 77 5.97 -8.04 8.36
N LEU A 78 4.80 -8.69 8.37
CA LEU A 78 4.66 -10.08 8.80
C LEU A 78 5.45 -11.02 7.88
N SER A 79 5.37 -10.81 6.56
CA SER A 79 6.09 -11.64 5.58
C SER A 79 7.60 -11.53 5.74
N VAL A 80 8.11 -10.31 5.99
CA VAL A 80 9.53 -10.06 6.26
C VAL A 80 9.96 -10.73 7.57
N LEU A 81 9.15 -10.63 8.63
CA LEU A 81 9.43 -11.27 9.91
C LEU A 81 9.50 -12.80 9.77
N VAL A 82 8.51 -13.41 9.12
CA VAL A 82 8.49 -14.85 8.86
C VAL A 82 9.70 -15.27 8.03
N TYR A 83 10.03 -14.52 6.97
CA TYR A 83 11.20 -14.78 6.14
C TYR A 83 12.50 -14.71 6.96
N ALA A 84 12.68 -13.70 7.79
CA ALA A 84 13.85 -13.53 8.65
C ALA A 84 13.97 -14.68 9.66
N MET A 85 12.85 -15.11 10.28
CA MET A 85 12.83 -16.26 11.19
C MET A 85 13.24 -17.55 10.48
N MET A 86 12.66 -17.83 9.32
CA MET A 86 13.01 -19.02 8.53
C MET A 86 14.49 -19.01 8.13
N LYS A 87 15.01 -17.87 7.69
CA LYS A 87 16.41 -17.71 7.33
C LYS A 87 17.36 -17.84 8.53
N SER A 88 16.92 -17.51 9.75
CA SER A 88 17.75 -17.67 10.94
C SER A 88 17.86 -19.13 11.43
N ILE A 89 16.91 -19.97 11.03
CA ILE A 89 16.82 -21.38 11.45
C ILE A 89 17.46 -22.31 10.39
N SER A 90 17.45 -21.93 9.11
CA SER A 90 18.11 -22.65 8.00
C SER A 90 19.57 -22.27 7.85
#